data_AF-Q97X99-F1
#
_entry.id   AF-Q97X99-F1
#
_cell.length_a   1.000
_cell.length_b   1.000
_cell.length_c   1.000
_cell.angle_alpha   90.00
_cell.angle_beta   90.00
_cell.angle_gamma   90.00
#
_symmetry.space_group_name_H-M   'P 1'
#
loop_
_entity.id
_entity.type
_entity.pdbx_description
1 polymer ?
#
loop_
_entity_poly.entity_id
_entity_poly.type
_entity_poly.pdbx_seq_one_letter_code
_entity_poly.pdbx_strand_id
1 'polypeptide(L)'
;MAELDISGFLCVRHGSGAYLIILRKEDDKIIAFLVRKEMDLYDAIVLAEMYRERWGIENAFRSLEEFRIRTRTCDVRKELVLVLLSYLLLNVWFLIRSWRKVKLWEFSVSLSNLLDREVRVEQGRAFREVKTPFP
;
A
#
# COMPACT_ATOMS: atom_id res chain seq x y z
N MET A 1 -6.23 17.18 12.52
CA MET A 1 -6.62 16.06 13.40
C MET A 1 -8.09 15.81 13.14
N ALA A 2 -8.47 14.59 12.77
CA ALA A 2 -9.88 14.23 12.63
C ALA A 2 -10.33 13.73 14.00
N GLU A 3 -11.04 14.57 14.74
CA GLU A 3 -11.60 14.23 16.04
C GLU A 3 -12.47 12.98 15.87
N LEU A 4 -12.07 11.87 16.51
CA LEU A 4 -12.90 10.69 16.60
C LEU A 4 -13.98 10.98 17.64
N ASP A 5 -15.19 11.29 17.20
CA ASP A 5 -16.34 11.48 18.10
C ASP A 5 -16.73 10.13 18.73
N ILE A 6 -16.13 9.86 19.89
CA ILE A 6 -16.32 8.63 20.67
C ILE A 6 -17.44 8.85 21.68
N SER A 7 -18.51 8.07 21.57
CA SER A 7 -19.66 8.06 22.49
C SER A 7 -19.55 7.01 23.60
N GLY A 8 -18.61 6.06 23.50
CA GLY A 8 -18.43 5.04 24.52
C GLY A 8 -17.11 4.27 24.42
N PHE A 9 -16.64 3.78 25.56
CA PHE A 9 -15.41 3.00 25.68
C PHE A 9 -15.58 1.87 26.69
N LEU A 10 -15.05 0.71 26.33
CA LEU A 10 -15.04 -0.48 27.18
C LEU A 10 -13.70 -1.21 27.03
N CYS A 11 -13.09 -1.57 28.16
CA CYS A 11 -11.89 -2.39 28.23
C CYS A 11 -12.20 -3.62 29.09
N VAL A 12 -12.10 -4.82 28.51
CA VAL A 12 -12.41 -6.08 29.19
C VAL A 12 -11.24 -7.05 29.07
N ARG A 13 -10.78 -7.58 30.20
CA ARG A 13 -9.76 -8.62 30.20
C ARG A 13 -10.38 -9.97 29.81
N HIS A 14 -9.84 -10.58 28.76
CA HIS A 14 -10.16 -11.93 28.33
C HIS A 14 -9.40 -12.97 29.17
N GLY A 15 -9.93 -14.20 29.26
CA GLY A 15 -9.32 -15.29 30.05
C GLY A 15 -7.91 -15.68 29.60
N SER A 16 -7.52 -15.35 28.37
CA SER A 16 -6.16 -15.53 27.85
C SER A 16 -5.14 -14.51 28.38
N GLY A 17 -5.58 -13.50 29.14
CA GLY A 17 -4.77 -12.37 29.58
C GLY A 17 -4.69 -11.22 28.57
N ALA A 18 -5.31 -11.36 27.39
CA ALA A 18 -5.50 -10.25 26.46
C ALA A 18 -6.61 -9.31 26.94
N TYR A 19 -6.64 -8.08 26.43
CA TYR A 19 -7.66 -7.08 26.68
C TYR A 19 -8.43 -6.81 25.39
N LEU A 20 -9.75 -6.91 25.46
CA LEU A 20 -10.67 -6.48 24.41
C LEU A 20 -11.02 -5.01 24.66
N ILE A 21 -10.66 -4.16 23.70
CA ILE A 21 -11.01 -2.74 23.70
C ILE A 21 -12.15 -2.54 22.72
N ILE A 22 -13.21 -1.86 23.14
CA ILE A 22 -14.35 -1.50 22.30
C ILE A 22 -14.54 0.02 22.39
N LEU A 23 -14.52 0.67 21.23
CA LEU A 23 -14.85 2.08 21.05
C LEU A 23 -16.18 2.16 20.30
N ARG A 24 -17.14 2.91 20.84
CA ARG A 24 -18.39 3.27 20.16
C ARG A 24 -18.25 4.70 19.67
N LYS A 25 -18.57 4.91 18.40
CA LYS A 25 -18.66 6.24 17.80
C LYS A 25 -20.05 6.84 17.98
N GLU A 26 -20.18 8.16 17.81
CA GLU A 26 -21.51 8.81 17.79
C GLU A 26 -22.44 8.28 16.68
N ASP A 27 -21.88 7.81 15.56
CA ASP A 27 -22.64 7.20 14.46
C ASP A 27 -23.01 5.72 14.71
N ASP A 28 -22.97 5.27 15.97
CA ASP A 28 -23.21 3.90 16.42
C ASP A 28 -22.27 2.83 15.83
N LYS A 29 -21.22 3.23 15.11
CA LYS A 29 -20.20 2.28 14.67
C LYS A 29 -19.33 1.85 15.84
N ILE A 30 -19.06 0.55 15.86
CA ILE A 30 -18.20 -0.09 16.86
C ILE A 30 -16.84 -0.40 16.24
N ILE A 31 -15.78 -0.01 16.93
CA ILE A 31 -14.41 -0.40 16.62
C ILE A 31 -13.91 -1.25 17.78
N ALA A 32 -13.39 -2.44 17.49
CA ALA A 32 -12.88 -3.34 18.52
C ALA A 32 -11.45 -3.80 18.23
N PHE A 33 -10.63 -3.90 19.28
CA PHE A 33 -9.25 -4.35 19.22
C PHE A 33 -8.99 -5.41 20.28
N LEU A 34 -8.16 -6.39 19.95
CA LEU A 34 -7.60 -7.31 20.93
C LEU A 34 -6.12 -6.95 21.16
N VAL A 35 -5.77 -6.54 22.36
CA VAL A 35 -4.43 -6.07 22.73
C VAL A 35 -3.88 -6.86 23.92
N ARG A 36 -2.56 -6.88 24.09
CA ARG A 36 -1.91 -7.58 25.22
C ARG A 36 -1.77 -6.74 26.49
N LYS A 37 -1.93 -5.43 26.37
CA LYS A 37 -1.74 -4.46 27.44
C LYS A 37 -3.09 -3.81 27.73
N GLU A 38 -3.39 -3.59 29.00
CA GLU A 38 -4.48 -2.70 29.40
C GLU A 38 -4.23 -1.30 28.82
N MET A 39 -5.29 -0.71 28.28
CA MET A 39 -5.25 0.61 27.65
C MET A 39 -6.39 1.46 28.21
N ASP A 40 -6.14 2.76 28.32
CA ASP A 40 -7.15 3.75 28.60
C ASP A 40 -7.84 4.23 27.30
N LEU A 41 -8.78 5.16 27.44
CA LEU A 41 -9.52 5.74 26.33
C LEU A 41 -8.59 6.44 25.32
N TYR A 42 -7.58 7.17 25.81
CA TYR A 42 -6.69 7.95 24.95
C TYR A 42 -5.81 7.03 24.10
N ASP A 43 -5.17 6.05 24.75
CA ASP A 43 -4.37 5.01 24.09
C ASP A 43 -5.20 4.25 23.03
N ALA A 44 -6.47 3.96 23.34
CA ALA A 44 -7.38 3.30 22.41
C ALA A 44 -7.74 4.16 21.20
N ILE A 45 -7.96 5.46 21.38
CA ILE A 45 -8.23 6.41 20.29
C ILE A 45 -7.01 6.50 19.38
N VAL A 46 -5.81 6.68 19.95
CA VAL A 46 -4.56 6.75 19.18
C VAL A 46 -4.35 5.46 18.39
N LEU A 47 -4.60 4.30 19.00
CA LEU A 47 -4.51 3.02 18.31
C LEU A 47 -5.50 2.94 17.13
N ALA A 48 -6.73 3.44 17.30
CA ALA A 48 -7.73 3.48 16.23
C ALA A 48 -7.32 4.40 15.07
N GLU A 49 -6.71 5.54 15.36
CA GLU A 49 -6.14 6.43 14.34
C GLU A 49 -4.99 5.75 13.58
N MET A 50 -4.06 5.13 14.30
CA MET A 50 -2.95 4.39 13.69
C MET A 50 -3.45 3.25 12.78
N TYR A 51 -4.48 2.51 13.22
CA TYR A 51 -5.08 1.46 12.38
C TYR A 51 -5.82 2.03 11.17
N ARG A 52 -6.41 3.21 11.28
CA ARG A 52 -7.00 3.92 10.13
C ARG A 52 -5.92 4.31 9.12
N GLU A 53 -4.72 4.69 9.55
CA GLU A 53 -3.59 4.91 8.63
C GLU A 53 -3.11 3.61 7.97
N ARG A 54 -3.07 2.50 8.72
CA ARG A 54 -2.74 1.17 8.17
C ARG A 54 -3.71 0.72 7.08
N TRP A 55 -4.99 1.11 7.17
CA TRP A 55 -5.97 0.87 6.11
C TRP A 55 -5.52 1.45 4.76
N GLY A 56 -4.64 2.47 4.76
CA GLY A 56 -4.00 3.00 3.56
C GLY A 56 -3.16 1.96 2.80
N ILE A 57 -2.53 1.01 3.51
CA ILE A 57 -1.76 -0.08 2.89
C ILE A 57 -2.71 -1.05 2.19
N GLU A 58 -3.79 -1.48 2.85
CA GLU A 58 -4.78 -2.38 2.25
C GLU A 58 -5.52 -1.72 1.08
N ASN A 59 -5.87 -0.44 1.19
CA ASN A 59 -6.44 0.32 0.08
C ASN A 59 -5.45 0.49 -1.07
N ALA A 60 -4.15 0.71 -0.80
CA ALA A 60 -3.14 0.74 -1.84
C ALA A 60 -3.06 -0.61 -2.55
N PHE A 61 -3.03 -1.73 -1.81
CA PHE A 61 -3.05 -3.07 -2.41
C PHE A 61 -4.33 -3.37 -3.20
N ARG A 62 -5.50 -2.95 -2.73
CA ARG A 62 -6.77 -3.05 -3.51
C ARG A 62 -6.72 -2.22 -4.78
N SER A 63 -6.21 -0.99 -4.72
CA SER A 63 -6.05 -0.13 -5.91
C SER A 63 -5.03 -0.67 -6.91
N LEU A 64 -4.07 -1.47 -6.43
CA LEU A 64 -3.07 -2.15 -7.23
C LEU A 64 -3.49 -3.56 -7.65
N GLU A 65 -4.67 -4.04 -7.26
CA GLU A 65 -5.15 -5.37 -7.60
C GLU A 65 -5.34 -5.53 -9.12
N GLU A 66 -5.77 -4.47 -9.81
CA GLU A 66 -5.83 -4.40 -11.27
C GLU A 66 -4.44 -4.38 -11.93
N PHE A 67 -3.42 -3.85 -11.25
CA PHE A 67 -2.03 -3.85 -11.71
C PHE A 67 -1.25 -5.09 -11.29
N ARG A 68 -1.86 -5.98 -10.50
CA ARG A 68 -1.18 -7.13 -9.94
C ARG A 68 -0.92 -8.12 -11.07
N ILE A 69 0.29 -8.09 -11.60
CA ILE A 69 0.77 -9.08 -12.56
C ILE A 69 0.63 -10.45 -11.88
N ARG A 70 -0.37 -11.23 -12.33
CA ARG A 70 -0.69 -12.55 -11.78
C ARG A 70 0.37 -13.54 -12.27
N THR A 71 1.54 -13.45 -11.67
CA THR A 71 2.70 -14.27 -12.00
C THR A 71 2.52 -15.65 -11.37
N ARG A 72 2.08 -16.63 -12.17
CA ARG A 72 2.06 -18.06 -11.82
C ARG A 72 3.46 -18.69 -11.92
N THR A 73 4.51 -17.97 -11.55
CA THR A 73 5.89 -18.45 -11.63
C THR A 73 6.27 -19.16 -10.34
N CYS A 74 6.60 -20.45 -10.42
CA CYS A 74 7.08 -21.27 -9.28
C CYS A 74 8.58 -21.06 -8.96
N ASP A 75 9.21 -20.04 -9.52
CA ASP A 75 10.65 -19.76 -9.33
C ASP A 75 10.82 -18.60 -8.34
N VAL A 76 11.31 -18.95 -7.14
CA VAL A 76 11.50 -18.02 -6.00
C VAL A 76 12.33 -16.80 -6.38
N ARG A 77 13.29 -16.93 -7.31
CA ARG A 77 14.13 -15.81 -7.74
C ARG A 77 13.32 -14.75 -8.48
N LYS A 78 12.40 -15.18 -9.33
CA LYS A 78 11.53 -14.26 -10.10
C LYS A 78 10.53 -13.56 -9.19
N GLU A 79 10.00 -14.29 -8.21
CA GLU A 79 9.13 -13.71 -7.19
C GLU A 79 9.86 -12.66 -6.35
N LEU A 80 11.10 -12.95 -5.91
CA LEU A 80 11.91 -12.00 -5.15
C LEU A 80 12.20 -10.73 -5.97
N VAL A 81 12.54 -10.86 -7.26
CA VAL A 81 12.77 -9.70 -8.13
C VAL A 81 11.50 -8.85 -8.25
N LEU A 82 10.33 -9.47 -8.41
CA LEU A 82 9.06 -8.74 -8.49
C LEU A 82 8.73 -8.03 -7.17
N VAL A 83 8.97 -8.68 -6.04
CA VAL A 83 8.80 -8.08 -4.71
C VAL A 83 9.75 -6.89 -4.53
N LEU A 84 11.04 -7.05 -4.81
CA LEU A 84 12.01 -5.96 -4.73
C LEU A 84 11.67 -4.80 -5.68
N LEU A 85 11.21 -5.12 -6.89
CA LEU A 85 10.76 -4.12 -7.85
C LEU A 85 9.54 -3.34 -7.32
N SER A 86 8.57 -4.03 -6.72
CA SER A 86 7.41 -3.36 -6.10
C SER A 86 7.81 -2.42 -4.96
N TYR A 87 8.77 -2.81 -4.12
CA TYR A 87 9.30 -1.95 -3.07
C TYR A 87 10.04 -0.74 -3.66
N LEU A 88 10.85 -0.95 -4.70
CA LEU A 88 11.53 0.13 -5.39
C LEU A 88 10.53 1.16 -5.94
N LEU A 89 9.48 0.70 -6.63
CA LEU A 89 8.44 1.56 -7.21
C LEU A 89 7.71 2.38 -6.15
N LEU A 90 7.36 1.76 -5.02
CA LEU A 90 6.73 2.46 -3.89
C LEU A 90 7.66 3.51 -3.27
N ASN A 91 8.95 3.18 -3.08
CA ASN A 91 9.94 4.12 -2.55
C ASN A 91 10.19 5.29 -3.49
N VAL A 92 10.31 5.05 -4.80
CA VAL A 92 10.44 6.10 -5.82
C VAL A 92 9.21 7.01 -5.82
N TRP A 93 8.00 6.45 -5.76
CA TRP A 93 6.79 7.25 -5.63
C TRP A 93 6.78 8.07 -4.34
N PHE A 94 7.20 7.51 -3.21
CA PHE A 94 7.24 8.22 -1.93
C PHE A 94 8.21 9.42 -1.98
N LEU A 95 9.38 9.24 -2.61
CA LEU A 95 10.34 10.31 -2.87
C LEU A 95 9.72 11.41 -3.76
N ILE A 96 9.10 11.04 -4.88
CA ILE A 96 8.44 12.01 -5.77
C ILE A 96 7.28 12.71 -5.07
N ARG A 97 6.48 11.98 -4.29
CA ARG A 97 5.37 12.52 -3.50
C ARG A 97 5.85 13.57 -2.50
N SER A 98 7.01 13.36 -1.88
CA SER A 98 7.59 14.32 -0.95
C SER A 98 8.02 15.63 -1.62
N TRP A 99 8.29 15.61 -2.93
CA TRP A 99 8.68 16.79 -3.72
C TRP A 99 7.49 17.42 -4.47
N ARG A 100 6.50 16.61 -4.83
CA ARG A 100 5.33 17.02 -5.61
C ARG A 100 4.15 16.14 -5.21
N LYS A 101 3.01 16.73 -4.81
CA LYS A 101 1.81 15.98 -4.37
C LYS A 101 1.13 15.24 -5.54
N VAL A 102 1.76 14.16 -6.01
CA VAL A 102 1.29 13.31 -7.12
C VAL A 102 0.60 12.08 -6.57
N LYS A 103 -0.57 11.74 -7.11
CA LYS A 103 -1.29 10.52 -6.73
C LYS A 103 -0.58 9.28 -7.29
N LEU A 104 -0.67 8.15 -6.58
CA LEU A 104 -0.02 6.91 -7.02
C LEU A 104 -0.49 6.46 -8.41
N TRP A 105 -1.78 6.64 -8.71
CA TRP A 105 -2.35 6.35 -10.02
C TRP A 105 -1.69 7.17 -11.15
N GLU A 106 -1.57 8.48 -10.98
CA GLU A 106 -0.93 9.37 -11.98
C GLU A 106 0.53 8.99 -12.22
N PHE A 107 1.24 8.62 -11.15
CA PHE A 107 2.60 8.09 -11.26
C PHE A 107 2.64 6.78 -12.05
N SER A 108 1.74 5.83 -11.75
CA SER A 108 1.68 4.53 -12.44
C SER A 108 1.39 4.66 -13.94
N VAL A 109 0.48 5.57 -14.32
CA VAL A 109 0.13 5.84 -15.73
C VAL A 109 1.30 6.53 -16.44
N SER A 110 1.94 7.51 -15.81
CA SER A 110 3.11 8.18 -16.38
C SER A 110 4.27 7.21 -16.56
N LEU A 111 4.52 6.33 -15.60
CA LEU A 111 5.57 5.31 -15.67
C LEU A 111 5.28 4.31 -16.81
N SER A 112 4.04 3.84 -16.93
CA SER A 112 3.64 2.92 -18.00
C SER A 112 3.82 3.56 -19.38
N ASN A 113 3.46 4.83 -19.54
CA ASN A 113 3.66 5.56 -20.79
C ASN A 113 5.14 5.77 -21.13
N LEU A 114 5.99 6.02 -20.12
CA LEU A 114 7.44 6.14 -20.30
C LEU A 114 8.05 4.80 -20.72
N LEU A 115 7.64 3.71 -20.05
CA LEU A 115 8.08 2.36 -20.39
C LEU A 115 7.64 1.95 -21.80
N ASP A 116 6.39 2.21 -22.21
CA ASP A 116 5.92 1.90 -23.57
C ASP A 116 6.73 2.69 -24.62
N ARG A 117 7.11 3.93 -24.31
CA ARG A 117 7.93 4.76 -25.19
C ARG A 117 9.36 4.24 -25.33
N GLU A 118 10.01 3.86 -24.22
CA GLU A 118 11.34 3.24 -24.22
C GLU A 118 11.34 1.91 -25.00
N VAL A 119 10.35 1.05 -24.75
CA VAL A 119 10.22 -0.24 -25.45
C VAL A 119 10.07 -0.04 -26.97
N ARG A 120 9.27 0.94 -27.41
CA ARG A 120 9.16 1.26 -28.85
C ARG A 120 10.46 1.79 -29.45
N VAL A 121 11.22 2.58 -28.70
CA VAL A 121 12.52 3.12 -29.15
C VAL A 121 13.56 2.01 -29.27
N GLU A 122 13.63 1.11 -28.29
CA GLU A 122 14.47 -0.09 -28.30
C GLU A 122 14.12 -1.00 -29.48
N GLN A 123 12.83 -1.30 -29.70
CA GLN A 123 12.39 -2.10 -30.86
C GLN A 123 12.74 -1.42 -32.19
N GLY A 124 12.63 -0.10 -32.27
CA GLY A 124 13.01 0.68 -33.45
C GLY A 124 14.52 0.74 -33.71
N ARG A 125 15.35 0.63 -32.67
CA ARG A 125 16.82 0.51 -32.78
C ARG A 125 17.24 -0.89 -33.21
N ALA A 126 16.69 -1.93 -32.58
CA ALA A 126 16.92 -3.32 -32.97
C ALA A 126 16.51 -3.58 -34.43
N PHE A 127 15.39 -3.01 -34.88
CA PHE A 127 14.96 -3.11 -36.28
C PHE A 127 15.86 -2.35 -37.27
N ARG A 128 16.58 -1.32 -36.79
CA ARG A 128 17.54 -0.56 -37.60
C ARG A 128 18.88 -1.28 -37.74
N GLU A 129 19.35 -1.96 -36.68
CA GLU A 129 20.57 -2.79 -36.72
C GLU A 129 20.39 -4.04 -37.58
N VAL A 130 19.19 -4.62 -37.65
CA VAL A 130 18.89 -5.74 -38.57
C VAL A 130 18.87 -5.30 -40.04
N LYS A 131 18.68 -4.00 -40.32
CA LYS A 131 18.61 -3.45 -41.69
C LYS A 131 19.92 -2.91 -42.24
N THR A 132 20.98 -2.84 -41.45
CA THR A 132 22.33 -2.58 -41.98
C THR A 132 22.91 -3.89 -42.51
N PRO A 133 23.07 -4.07 -43.84
CA PRO A 133 23.81 -5.20 -44.37
C PRO A 133 25.27 -5.05 -43.94
N PHE A 134 25.89 -6.13 -43.47
CA PHE A 134 27.35 -6.21 -43.45
C PHE A 134 27.88 -5.95 -44.87
N PRO A 135 29.01 -5.23 -45.01
CA PRO A 135 29.57 -4.85 -46.30
C PRO A 135 29.95 -6.05 -47.18
#